data_AF-A0A2A6I0L4-F1
#
_entry.id   AF-A0A2A6I0L4-F1
#
_cell.length_a   1.000
_cell.length_b   1.000
_cell.length_c   1.000
_cell.angle_alpha   90.00
_cell.angle_beta   90.00
_cell.angle_gamma   90.00
#
_symmetry.space_group_name_H-M   'P 1'
#
loop_
_entity.id
_entity.type
_entity.pdbx_description
1 polymer ?
#
loop_
_entity_poly.entity_id
_entity_poly.type
_entity_poly.pdbx_seq_one_letter_code
_entity_poly.pdbx_strand_id
1 'polypeptide(L)'
;MADTFDNYDAEQRAMIDWLTGRSPDARHAIAEDLNFDFAEDVFEWILTQPDCDLATAASYFWRAGPLERLEHPDTFEEDNLTIKRLVDRVNAGFYSRSEIFYGGQELPKGEELCSWTVEEAEELREFARAHEASDLPWTLPEALVPPFGHRAVRISDEEDPDKSEELRMLFAGLGTGSGLIAASLIGADPSPRRMPQPAQQLTGGKKAAAPSGSAFTPLYLYIAFVVTGWGLIYVFDPPRHVYTVMVMCCVQFGLMTCGKVWSGMKRKATNE
;
A
#
# COMPACT_ATOMS: atom_id res chain seq x y z
N MET A 1 1.68 -16.90 -20.07
CA MET A 1 1.92 -15.51 -19.62
C MET A 1 1.02 -14.50 -20.32
N ALA A 2 0.12 -14.89 -21.24
CA ALA A 2 -0.91 -14.00 -21.79
C ALA A 2 -2.21 -13.98 -20.94
N ASP A 3 -2.54 -15.07 -20.23
CA ASP A 3 -3.79 -15.19 -19.46
C ASP A 3 -3.94 -14.24 -18.26
N THR A 4 -2.83 -13.78 -17.66
CA THR A 4 -2.92 -12.99 -16.43
C THR A 4 -3.31 -11.53 -16.70
N PHE A 5 -2.98 -10.99 -17.88
CA PHE A 5 -3.26 -9.59 -18.23
C PHE A 5 -4.66 -9.38 -18.80
N ASP A 6 -5.17 -10.33 -19.60
CA ASP A 6 -6.55 -10.28 -20.12
C ASP A 6 -7.61 -10.32 -19.01
N ASN A 7 -7.26 -10.82 -17.82
CA ASN A 7 -8.16 -10.85 -16.68
C ASN A 7 -8.33 -9.48 -16.02
N TYR A 8 -7.31 -8.61 -15.97
CA TYR A 8 -7.38 -7.35 -15.22
C TYR A 8 -8.48 -6.41 -15.73
N ASP A 9 -8.60 -6.24 -17.05
CA ASP A 9 -9.68 -5.42 -17.61
C ASP A 9 -11.07 -6.00 -17.28
N ALA A 10 -11.18 -7.32 -17.20
CA ALA A 10 -12.43 -7.99 -16.84
C ALA A 10 -12.76 -7.79 -15.36
N GLU A 11 -11.78 -7.89 -14.47
CA GLU A 11 -11.95 -7.67 -13.03
C GLU A 11 -12.28 -6.21 -12.70
N GLN A 12 -11.62 -5.25 -13.35
CA GLN A 12 -11.94 -3.82 -13.20
C GLN A 12 -13.35 -3.52 -13.70
N ARG A 13 -13.75 -4.08 -14.85
CA ARG A 13 -15.13 -3.98 -15.34
C ARG A 13 -16.14 -4.61 -14.39
N ALA A 14 -15.84 -5.79 -13.83
CA ALA A 14 -16.72 -6.45 -12.87
C ALA A 14 -16.92 -5.60 -11.60
N MET A 15 -15.87 -4.94 -11.10
CA MET A 15 -15.97 -4.01 -9.98
C MET A 15 -16.78 -2.77 -10.34
N ILE A 16 -16.56 -2.17 -11.51
CA ILE A 16 -17.36 -1.02 -11.99
C ILE A 16 -18.84 -1.40 -12.13
N ASP A 17 -19.13 -2.56 -12.70
CA ASP A 17 -20.49 -3.08 -12.85
C ASP A 17 -21.16 -3.27 -11.48
N TRP A 18 -20.43 -3.81 -10.50
CA TRP A 18 -20.92 -3.99 -9.14
C TRP A 18 -21.19 -2.64 -8.43
N LEU A 19 -20.31 -1.65 -8.63
CA LEU A 19 -20.46 -0.29 -8.08
C LEU A 19 -21.57 0.52 -8.77
N THR A 20 -21.99 0.12 -9.97
CA THR A 20 -23.00 0.84 -10.73
C THR A 20 -24.34 0.83 -9.99
N GLY A 21 -24.87 2.03 -9.72
CA GLY A 21 -26.11 2.22 -8.97
C GLY A 21 -25.93 2.18 -7.45
N ARG A 22 -24.71 2.01 -6.93
CA ARG A 22 -24.40 2.10 -5.50
C ARG A 22 -24.20 3.55 -5.06
N SER A 23 -24.46 3.76 -3.77
CA SER A 23 -24.40 5.09 -3.16
C SER A 23 -22.96 5.66 -3.20
N PRO A 24 -22.79 7.00 -3.11
CA PRO A 24 -21.46 7.59 -2.93
C PRO A 24 -20.71 7.07 -1.72
N ASP A 25 -21.42 6.72 -0.64
CA ASP A 25 -20.84 6.14 0.57
C ASP A 25 -20.25 4.75 0.32
N ALA A 26 -20.96 3.90 -0.43
CA ALA A 26 -20.45 2.59 -0.84
C ALA A 26 -19.22 2.75 -1.74
N ARG A 27 -19.28 3.63 -2.74
CA ARG A 27 -18.12 3.91 -3.61
C ARG A 27 -16.91 4.43 -2.82
N HIS A 28 -17.13 5.30 -1.84
CA HIS A 28 -16.07 5.78 -0.96
C HIS A 28 -15.46 4.63 -0.15
N ALA A 29 -16.29 3.82 0.52
CA ALA A 29 -15.82 2.67 1.31
C ALA A 29 -14.99 1.70 0.47
N ILE A 30 -15.46 1.36 -0.73
CA ILE A 30 -14.72 0.47 -1.64
C ILE A 30 -13.40 1.11 -2.09
N ALA A 31 -13.39 2.40 -2.42
CA ALA A 31 -12.19 3.10 -2.85
C ALA A 31 -11.07 3.10 -1.80
N GLU A 32 -11.40 3.12 -0.50
CA GLU A 32 -10.43 3.03 0.59
C GLU A 32 -9.65 1.70 0.57
N ASP A 33 -10.31 0.61 0.21
CA ASP A 33 -9.74 -0.73 0.26
C ASP A 33 -9.09 -1.15 -1.06
N LEU A 34 -9.53 -0.62 -2.21
CA LEU A 34 -8.99 -0.95 -3.53
C LEU A 34 -7.46 -0.83 -3.59
N ASN A 35 -6.82 -1.83 -4.22
CA ASN A 35 -5.40 -1.79 -4.53
C ASN A 35 -5.12 -0.68 -5.56
N PHE A 36 -4.27 0.26 -5.17
CA PHE A 36 -3.95 1.44 -5.96
C PHE A 36 -3.33 1.10 -7.32
N ASP A 37 -2.52 0.03 -7.37
CA ASP A 37 -1.73 -0.34 -8.54
C ASP A 37 -2.52 -1.12 -9.60
N PHE A 38 -3.71 -1.63 -9.24
CA PHE A 38 -4.48 -2.56 -10.11
C PHE A 38 -5.92 -2.11 -10.39
N ALA A 39 -6.37 -0.99 -9.81
CA ALA A 39 -7.75 -0.52 -9.91
C ALA A 39 -7.86 0.88 -10.53
N GLU A 40 -6.92 1.26 -11.40
CA GLU A 40 -6.86 2.60 -12.01
C GLU A 40 -8.18 2.99 -12.71
N ASP A 41 -8.75 2.11 -13.55
CA ASP A 41 -10.01 2.39 -14.25
C ASP A 41 -11.18 2.51 -13.28
N VAL A 42 -11.15 1.72 -12.20
CA VAL A 42 -12.17 1.79 -11.14
C VAL A 42 -12.08 3.15 -10.43
N PHE A 43 -10.87 3.62 -10.11
CA PHE A 43 -10.69 4.95 -9.52
C PHE A 43 -11.15 6.07 -10.44
N GLU A 44 -10.70 6.08 -11.70
CA GLU A 44 -11.13 7.11 -12.65
C GLU A 44 -12.65 7.09 -12.85
N TRP A 45 -13.27 5.90 -12.88
CA TRP A 45 -14.71 5.78 -12.93
C TRP A 45 -15.38 6.36 -11.67
N ILE A 46 -14.92 6.02 -10.46
CA ILE A 46 -15.47 6.57 -9.20
C ILE A 46 -15.33 8.09 -9.16
N LEU A 47 -14.15 8.61 -9.50
CA LEU A 47 -13.81 10.04 -9.42
C LEU A 47 -14.54 10.91 -10.46
N THR A 48 -15.12 10.28 -11.49
CA THR A 48 -15.91 10.96 -12.53
C THR A 48 -17.41 10.89 -12.30
N GLN A 49 -17.87 10.21 -11.24
CA GLN A 49 -19.30 10.18 -10.93
C GLN A 49 -19.78 11.56 -10.44
N PRO A 50 -20.96 12.03 -10.89
CA PRO A 50 -21.46 13.38 -10.61
C PRO A 50 -21.81 13.62 -9.13
N ASP A 51 -22.05 12.56 -8.37
CA ASP A 51 -22.35 12.57 -6.95
C ASP A 51 -21.16 12.11 -6.09
N CYS A 52 -19.95 12.03 -6.68
CA CYS A 52 -18.73 11.70 -5.96
C CYS A 52 -18.45 12.72 -4.85
N ASP A 53 -18.15 12.22 -3.65
CA ASP A 53 -17.85 13.05 -2.49
C ASP A 53 -16.41 13.55 -2.53
N LEU A 54 -16.18 14.80 -2.13
CA LEU A 54 -14.88 15.42 -2.00
C LEU A 54 -13.94 14.59 -1.11
N ALA A 55 -14.46 13.89 -0.10
CA ALA A 55 -13.67 12.99 0.74
C ALA A 55 -13.04 11.84 -0.06
N THR A 56 -13.75 11.32 -1.08
CA THR A 56 -13.23 10.25 -1.95
C THR A 56 -12.12 10.79 -2.86
N ALA A 57 -12.31 11.99 -3.40
CA ALA A 57 -11.28 12.65 -4.20
C ALA A 57 -10.02 12.98 -3.36
N ALA A 58 -10.21 13.47 -2.13
CA ALA A 58 -9.09 13.74 -1.22
C ALA A 58 -8.35 12.46 -0.83
N SER A 59 -9.08 11.38 -0.50
CA SER A 59 -8.43 10.10 -0.20
C SER A 59 -7.56 9.61 -1.34
N TYR A 60 -8.08 9.63 -2.59
CA TYR A 60 -7.28 9.28 -3.76
C TYR A 60 -6.07 10.20 -3.91
N PHE A 61 -6.27 11.52 -3.83
CA PHE A 61 -5.20 12.51 -4.00
C PHE A 61 -4.03 12.29 -3.03
N TRP A 62 -4.31 12.12 -1.74
CA TRP A 62 -3.26 11.94 -0.72
C TRP A 62 -2.61 10.56 -0.83
N ARG A 63 -3.39 9.50 -1.07
CA ARG A 63 -2.83 8.15 -1.26
C ARG A 63 -1.95 8.06 -2.51
N ALA A 64 -2.19 8.92 -3.49
CA ALA A 64 -1.37 9.08 -4.67
C ALA A 64 -0.07 9.87 -4.41
N GLY A 65 0.44 10.01 -3.18
CA GLY A 65 1.76 10.59 -2.89
C GLY A 65 2.06 11.88 -3.69
N PRO A 66 1.25 12.94 -3.54
CA PRO A 66 1.28 14.11 -4.41
C PRO A 66 2.64 14.81 -4.38
N LEU A 67 3.32 14.88 -3.23
CA LEU A 67 4.64 15.52 -3.15
C LEU A 67 5.69 14.75 -3.96
N GLU A 68 5.78 13.43 -3.79
CA GLU A 68 6.72 12.57 -4.52
C GLU A 68 6.56 12.72 -6.04
N ARG A 69 5.32 12.87 -6.50
CA ARG A 69 4.97 13.07 -7.91
C ARG A 69 5.43 14.42 -8.48
N LEU A 70 5.46 15.47 -7.66
CA LEU A 70 6.04 16.76 -8.04
C LEU A 70 7.57 16.75 -7.98
N GLU A 71 8.17 16.04 -7.04
CA GLU A 71 9.63 15.92 -6.91
C GLU A 71 10.27 15.07 -8.01
N HIS A 72 9.52 14.09 -8.53
CA HIS A 72 10.01 13.12 -9.51
C HIS A 72 9.06 12.97 -10.72
N PRO A 73 8.81 14.05 -11.48
CA PRO A 73 7.77 14.06 -12.52
C PRO A 73 8.02 13.06 -13.65
N ASP A 74 9.28 12.81 -14.00
CA ASP A 74 9.68 11.86 -15.06
C ASP A 74 9.37 10.39 -14.70
N THR A 75 9.25 10.07 -13.40
CA THR A 75 8.96 8.71 -12.92
C THR A 75 7.47 8.38 -13.01
N PHE A 76 6.61 9.40 -12.93
CA PHE A 76 5.16 9.25 -12.73
C PHE A 76 4.34 10.01 -13.80
N GLU A 77 4.84 10.12 -15.02
CA GLU A 77 4.23 10.98 -16.07
C GLU A 77 2.72 10.69 -16.28
N GLU A 78 2.32 9.42 -16.34
CA GLU A 78 0.92 9.02 -16.53
C GLU A 78 0.07 9.36 -15.28
N ASP A 79 0.52 8.95 -14.09
CA ASP A 79 -0.19 9.26 -12.83
C ASP A 79 -0.31 10.77 -12.58
N ASN A 80 0.69 11.54 -13.00
CA ASN A 80 0.67 12.99 -12.95
C ASN A 80 -0.49 13.57 -13.77
N LEU A 81 -0.85 12.96 -14.90
CA LEU A 81 -2.03 13.36 -15.66
C LEU A 81 -3.32 13.06 -14.88
N THR A 82 -3.38 11.94 -14.17
CA THR A 82 -4.55 11.56 -13.36
C THR A 82 -4.73 12.51 -12.17
N ILE A 83 -3.66 12.81 -11.42
CA ILE A 83 -3.70 13.82 -10.36
C ILE A 83 -4.05 15.19 -10.92
N LYS A 84 -3.44 15.60 -12.04
CA LYS A 84 -3.76 16.88 -12.67
C LYS A 84 -5.24 16.98 -13.02
N ARG A 85 -5.83 15.93 -13.62
CA ARG A 85 -7.27 15.90 -13.95
C ARG A 85 -8.13 16.01 -12.69
N LEU A 86 -7.76 15.34 -11.61
CA LEU A 86 -8.44 15.45 -10.33
C LEU A 86 -8.37 16.89 -9.79
N VAL A 87 -7.19 17.49 -9.77
CA VAL A 87 -6.99 18.89 -9.33
C VAL A 87 -7.82 19.86 -10.18
N ASP A 88 -7.83 19.68 -11.51
CA ASP A 88 -8.64 20.48 -12.42
C ASP A 88 -10.14 20.35 -12.10
N ARG A 89 -10.64 19.14 -11.80
CA ARG A 89 -12.03 18.90 -11.39
C ARG A 89 -12.36 19.58 -10.05
N VAL A 90 -11.47 19.49 -9.07
CA VAL A 90 -11.64 20.15 -7.77
C VAL A 90 -11.73 21.67 -7.94
N ASN A 91 -10.78 22.25 -8.67
CA ASN A 91 -10.74 23.70 -8.92
C ASN A 91 -11.95 24.20 -9.74
N ALA A 92 -12.51 23.35 -10.60
CA ALA A 92 -13.74 23.62 -11.33
C ALA A 92 -15.01 23.48 -10.47
N GLY A 93 -14.89 23.04 -9.21
CA GLY A 93 -16.02 22.82 -8.30
C GLY A 93 -16.87 21.59 -8.66
N PHE A 94 -16.30 20.60 -9.35
CA PHE A 94 -17.01 19.38 -9.75
C PHE A 94 -17.56 18.60 -8.55
N TYR A 95 -16.75 18.45 -7.50
CA TYR A 95 -17.13 17.73 -6.27
C TYR A 95 -17.97 18.62 -5.35
N SER A 96 -19.25 18.77 -5.70
CA SER A 96 -20.21 19.58 -4.92
C SER A 96 -20.61 18.95 -3.57
N ARG A 97 -20.44 17.64 -3.43
CA ARG A 97 -20.78 16.88 -2.22
C ARG A 97 -19.55 16.78 -1.32
N SER A 98 -19.70 17.13 -0.05
CA SER A 98 -18.63 17.06 0.97
C SER A 98 -19.25 16.68 2.32
N GLU A 99 -19.91 15.53 2.36
CA GLU A 99 -20.61 15.07 3.57
C GLU A 99 -19.76 14.13 4.40
N ILE A 100 -19.05 13.21 3.73
CA ILE A 100 -18.23 12.19 4.37
C ILE A 100 -17.07 12.89 5.08
N PHE A 101 -16.88 12.55 6.35
CA PHE A 101 -15.79 13.09 7.14
C PHE A 101 -14.45 12.56 6.62
N TYR A 102 -13.53 13.48 6.34
CA TYR A 102 -12.16 13.16 5.94
C TYR A 102 -11.19 13.88 6.87
N GLY A 103 -10.45 13.11 7.66
CA GLY A 103 -9.44 13.60 8.59
C GLY A 103 -8.00 13.48 8.07
N GLY A 104 -7.80 13.08 6.82
CA GLY A 104 -6.48 12.79 6.25
C GLY A 104 -6.23 11.30 6.07
N GLN A 105 -5.13 10.98 5.39
CA GLN A 105 -4.76 9.63 5.00
C GLN A 105 -4.42 8.78 6.23
N GLU A 106 -4.92 7.55 6.28
CA GLU A 106 -4.64 6.57 7.35
C GLU A 106 -4.86 7.15 8.75
N LEU A 107 -5.96 7.88 8.93
CA LEU A 107 -6.33 8.54 10.19
C LEU A 107 -6.22 7.58 11.39
N PRO A 108 -5.33 7.87 12.37
CA PRO A 108 -5.17 7.02 13.53
C PRO A 108 -6.48 6.91 14.34
N LYS A 109 -6.71 5.73 14.91
CA LYS A 109 -7.93 5.48 15.69
C LYS A 109 -8.03 6.43 16.89
N GLY A 110 -9.11 7.21 16.93
CA GLY A 110 -9.39 8.17 18.00
C GLY A 110 -8.84 9.56 17.75
N GLU A 111 -8.23 9.80 16.59
CA GLU A 111 -7.82 11.12 16.14
C GLU A 111 -8.84 11.68 15.13
N GLU A 112 -8.91 13.00 15.06
CA GLU A 112 -9.78 13.72 14.12
C GLU A 112 -9.00 14.25 12.90
N LEU A 113 -7.68 14.29 12.99
CA LEU A 113 -6.81 14.84 11.95
C LEU A 113 -5.48 14.07 11.91
N CYS A 114 -5.09 13.59 10.74
CA CYS A 114 -3.81 12.95 10.51
C CYS A 114 -2.72 14.02 10.39
N SER A 115 -1.77 14.02 11.33
CA SER A 115 -0.66 14.99 11.34
C SER A 115 0.20 14.92 10.08
N TRP A 116 0.45 13.71 9.56
CA TRP A 116 1.28 13.48 8.38
C TRP A 116 0.70 14.16 7.13
N THR A 117 -0.62 14.07 6.92
CA THR A 117 -1.28 14.74 5.78
C THR A 117 -1.20 16.27 5.89
N VAL A 118 -1.26 16.82 7.11
CA VAL A 118 -1.12 18.26 7.34
C VAL A 118 0.33 18.72 7.09
N GLU A 119 1.31 17.93 7.52
CA GLU A 119 2.73 18.19 7.26
C GLU A 119 3.03 18.17 5.76
N GLU A 120 2.58 17.14 5.03
CA GLU A 120 2.75 17.06 3.57
C GLU A 120 2.05 18.21 2.84
N ALA A 121 0.89 18.67 3.33
CA ALA A 121 0.22 19.85 2.77
C ALA A 121 1.09 21.11 2.88
N GLU A 122 1.79 21.31 4.00
CA GLU A 122 2.73 22.43 4.13
C GLU A 122 3.96 22.26 3.22
N GLU A 123 4.50 21.05 3.10
CA GLU A 123 5.61 20.74 2.20
C GLU A 123 5.24 21.03 0.74
N LEU A 124 4.05 20.63 0.30
CA LEU A 124 3.52 20.98 -1.03
C LEU A 124 3.43 22.49 -1.25
N ARG A 125 3.00 23.25 -0.24
CA ARG A 125 2.93 24.72 -0.32
C ARG A 125 4.34 25.33 -0.37
N GLU A 126 5.29 24.80 0.38
CA GLU A 126 6.70 25.22 0.32
C GLU A 126 7.32 24.92 -1.03
N PHE A 127 7.09 23.71 -1.55
CA PHE A 127 7.55 23.28 -2.86
C PHE A 127 7.02 24.23 -3.95
N ALA A 128 5.73 24.55 -3.93
CA ALA A 128 5.13 25.50 -4.87
C ALA A 128 5.68 26.92 -4.76
N ARG A 129 6.06 27.38 -3.55
CA ARG A 129 6.74 28.68 -3.37
C ARG A 129 8.16 28.67 -3.93
N ALA A 130 8.87 27.54 -3.81
CA ALA A 130 10.25 27.41 -4.27
C ALA A 130 10.38 27.28 -5.79
N HIS A 131 9.36 26.74 -6.46
CA HIS A 131 9.41 26.41 -7.90
C HIS A 131 8.59 27.34 -8.80
N GLU A 132 8.06 28.46 -8.27
CA GLU A 132 7.10 29.33 -8.95
C GLU A 132 5.85 28.56 -9.44
N ALA A 133 4.70 28.79 -8.80
CA ALA A 133 3.46 28.03 -9.06
C ALA A 133 3.02 27.91 -10.54
N SER A 134 3.46 28.82 -11.43
CA SER A 134 3.19 28.76 -12.87
C SER A 134 3.90 27.62 -13.60
N ASP A 135 4.98 27.10 -13.03
CA ASP A 135 5.86 26.13 -13.66
C ASP A 135 5.53 24.68 -13.22
N LEU A 136 4.61 24.54 -12.27
CA LEU A 136 4.13 23.25 -11.81
C LEU A 136 2.93 22.76 -12.65
N PRO A 137 2.80 21.44 -12.87
CA PRO A 137 1.67 20.86 -13.59
C PRO A 137 0.33 21.09 -12.88
N TRP A 138 0.37 21.28 -11.56
CA TRP A 138 -0.76 21.58 -10.68
C TRP A 138 -0.24 22.09 -9.34
N THR A 139 -1.12 22.69 -8.53
CA THR A 139 -0.84 23.11 -7.15
C THR A 139 -1.88 22.52 -6.20
N LEU A 140 -1.52 22.33 -4.93
CA LEU A 140 -2.42 21.80 -3.89
C LEU A 140 -3.75 22.58 -3.85
N PRO A 141 -4.90 21.93 -4.11
CA PRO A 141 -6.20 22.55 -3.89
C PRO A 141 -6.53 22.58 -2.40
N GLU A 142 -6.79 23.76 -1.83
CA GLU A 142 -7.13 23.91 -0.40
C GLU A 142 -8.40 23.16 0.00
N ALA A 143 -9.30 22.88 -0.96
CA ALA A 143 -10.49 22.07 -0.71
C ALA A 143 -10.16 20.60 -0.37
N LEU A 144 -8.98 20.10 -0.71
CA LEU A 144 -8.54 18.72 -0.39
C LEU A 144 -7.81 18.63 0.96
N VAL A 145 -7.53 19.76 1.62
CA VAL A 145 -6.80 19.79 2.89
C VAL A 145 -7.75 19.45 4.04
N PRO A 146 -7.52 18.35 4.79
CA PRO A 146 -8.35 17.97 5.93
C PRO A 146 -8.17 18.93 7.13
N PRO A 147 -9.10 18.92 8.11
CA PRO A 147 -10.30 18.09 8.16
C PRO A 147 -11.49 18.78 7.50
N PHE A 148 -12.38 17.98 6.88
CA PHE A 148 -13.65 18.46 6.36
C PHE A 148 -14.71 17.34 6.35
N GLY A 149 -15.92 17.68 5.93
CA GLY A 149 -17.07 16.79 6.08
C GLY A 149 -17.56 16.71 7.53
N HIS A 150 -18.62 15.95 7.76
CA HIS A 150 -19.32 16.02 9.05
C HIS A 150 -20.00 14.72 9.48
N ARG A 151 -19.95 13.65 8.69
CA ARG A 151 -20.55 12.37 9.04
C ARG A 151 -19.69 11.19 8.61
N ALA A 152 -19.80 10.10 9.35
CA ALA A 152 -19.24 8.82 8.94
C ALA A 152 -19.90 8.29 7.66
N VAL A 153 -19.16 7.42 6.98
CA VAL A 153 -19.61 6.60 5.86
C VAL A 153 -20.74 5.67 6.32
N ARG A 154 -21.75 5.48 5.47
CA ARG A 154 -22.90 4.60 5.73
C ARG A 154 -23.02 3.56 4.62
N ILE A 155 -22.73 2.31 4.95
CA ILE A 155 -22.85 1.17 4.05
C ILE A 155 -23.75 0.10 4.68
N SER A 156 -24.42 -0.66 3.82
CA SER A 156 -25.13 -1.88 4.22
C SER A 156 -24.15 -3.05 4.45
N ASP A 157 -24.63 -4.14 5.05
CA ASP A 157 -23.80 -5.34 5.25
C ASP A 157 -23.42 -6.00 3.91
N GLU A 158 -24.25 -5.86 2.86
CA GLU A 158 -23.94 -6.33 1.51
C GLU A 158 -22.85 -5.50 0.81
N GLU A 159 -22.68 -4.24 1.23
CA GLU A 159 -21.68 -3.30 0.73
C GLU A 159 -20.41 -3.27 1.61
N ASP A 160 -20.40 -4.03 2.69
CA ASP A 160 -19.28 -4.14 3.63
C ASP A 160 -18.28 -5.20 3.13
N PRO A 161 -17.03 -4.82 2.79
CA PRO A 161 -16.00 -5.75 2.31
C PRO A 161 -15.71 -6.91 3.27
N ASP A 162 -15.87 -6.69 4.57
CA ASP A 162 -15.60 -7.72 5.58
C ASP A 162 -16.73 -8.78 5.65
N LYS A 163 -17.93 -8.43 5.19
CA LYS A 163 -19.13 -9.28 5.29
C LYS A 163 -19.55 -9.88 3.96
N SER A 164 -19.36 -9.17 2.86
CA SER A 164 -19.80 -9.58 1.53
C SER A 164 -18.79 -10.53 0.87
N GLU A 165 -19.23 -11.76 0.56
CA GLU A 165 -18.39 -12.74 -0.14
C GLU A 165 -18.12 -12.34 -1.60
N GLU A 166 -19.12 -11.75 -2.26
CA GLU A 166 -18.98 -11.24 -3.62
C GLU A 166 -17.92 -10.14 -3.70
N LEU A 167 -17.96 -9.17 -2.79
CA LEU A 167 -16.95 -8.10 -2.72
C LEU A 167 -15.55 -8.66 -2.50
N ARG A 168 -15.39 -9.63 -1.60
CA ARG A 168 -14.09 -10.26 -1.36
C ARG A 168 -13.52 -10.94 -2.61
N MET A 169 -14.37 -11.54 -3.45
CA MET A 169 -13.94 -12.09 -4.73
C MET A 169 -13.51 -11.00 -5.72
N LEU A 170 -14.28 -9.91 -5.82
CA LEU A 170 -13.95 -8.78 -6.68
C LEU A 170 -12.65 -8.09 -6.26
N PHE A 171 -12.45 -7.88 -4.96
CA PHE A 171 -11.20 -7.35 -4.41
C PHE A 171 -10.03 -8.29 -4.71
N ALA A 172 -10.18 -9.59 -4.51
CA ALA A 172 -9.12 -10.55 -4.83
C ALA A 172 -8.73 -10.54 -6.32
N GLY A 173 -9.71 -10.38 -7.22
CA GLY A 173 -9.48 -10.21 -8.66
C GLY A 173 -8.65 -8.95 -8.98
N LEU A 174 -8.85 -7.88 -8.22
CA LEU A 174 -8.08 -6.63 -8.30
C LEU A 174 -6.81 -6.64 -7.44
N GLY A 175 -6.31 -7.80 -7.03
CA GLY A 175 -5.10 -7.89 -6.21
C GLY A 175 -5.23 -7.22 -4.84
N THR A 176 -6.46 -7.11 -4.33
CA THR A 176 -6.79 -6.47 -3.06
C THR A 176 -7.23 -7.53 -2.04
N GLY A 177 -6.59 -7.56 -0.87
CA GLY A 177 -7.06 -8.32 0.29
C GLY A 177 -6.05 -9.29 0.91
N SER A 178 -5.77 -9.09 2.20
CA SER A 178 -4.96 -9.94 3.09
C SER A 178 -5.76 -11.09 3.75
N GLY A 179 -6.90 -11.50 3.16
CA GLY A 179 -7.83 -12.45 3.74
C GLY A 179 -7.86 -13.78 2.99
N LEU A 180 -7.10 -14.77 3.49
CA LEU A 180 -7.18 -16.21 3.16
C LEU A 180 -8.37 -16.58 2.25
N ILE A 181 -8.15 -16.64 0.94
CA ILE A 181 -8.86 -17.65 0.15
C ILE A 181 -8.35 -18.97 0.71
N ALA A 182 -9.18 -19.65 1.51
CA ALA A 182 -8.88 -20.99 1.94
C ALA A 182 -8.53 -21.79 0.68
N ALA A 183 -7.36 -22.42 0.67
CA ALA A 183 -6.89 -23.26 -0.43
C ALA A 183 -7.87 -24.39 -0.81
N SER A 184 -8.95 -24.58 -0.04
CA SER A 184 -10.10 -25.43 -0.37
C SER A 184 -11.02 -24.90 -1.47
N LEU A 185 -10.96 -23.61 -1.83
CA LEU A 185 -11.79 -23.01 -2.90
C LEU A 185 -11.07 -22.92 -4.26
N ILE A 186 -9.74 -23.08 -4.27
CA ILE A 186 -8.99 -23.33 -5.50
C ILE A 186 -8.99 -24.85 -5.69
N GLY A 187 -9.73 -25.35 -6.67
CA GLY A 187 -9.91 -26.77 -6.93
C GLY A 187 -8.60 -27.56 -6.93
N ALA A 188 -8.30 -28.22 -5.81
CA ALA A 188 -7.22 -29.18 -5.73
C ALA A 188 -7.67 -30.48 -6.38
N ASP A 189 -7.09 -30.78 -7.55
CA ASP A 189 -7.03 -32.12 -8.12
C ASP A 189 -6.46 -33.09 -7.04
N PRO A 190 -6.98 -34.32 -6.88
CA PRO A 190 -6.70 -35.10 -5.68
C PRO A 190 -5.25 -35.58 -5.65
N SER A 191 -4.62 -35.38 -4.48
CA SER A 191 -3.24 -35.75 -4.19
C SER A 191 -2.88 -37.18 -4.65
N PRO A 192 -1.71 -37.38 -5.29
CA PRO A 192 -1.24 -38.72 -5.59
C PRO A 192 -0.89 -39.48 -4.29
N ARG A 193 -1.21 -40.78 -4.34
CA ARG A 193 -1.14 -41.78 -3.29
C ARG A 193 0.11 -41.71 -2.41
N ARG A 194 -0.13 -41.96 -1.10
CA ARG A 194 0.84 -42.41 -0.09
C ARG A 194 1.91 -43.33 -0.67
N MET A 195 3.17 -42.99 -0.40
CA MET A 195 4.27 -43.96 -0.31
C MET A 195 4.93 -43.89 1.07
N PRO A 196 5.45 -45.02 1.57
CA PRO A 196 5.72 -45.22 2.99
C PRO A 196 6.98 -44.50 3.49
N GLN A 197 6.92 -44.02 4.73
CA GLN A 197 8.07 -43.55 5.50
C GLN A 197 9.09 -44.67 5.72
N PRO A 198 10.40 -44.42 5.55
CA PRO A 198 11.43 -45.20 6.20
C PRO A 198 11.73 -44.63 7.59
N ALA A 199 11.97 -45.56 8.50
CA ALA A 199 12.19 -45.38 9.93
C ALA A 199 13.35 -44.44 10.28
N GLN A 200 13.17 -43.71 11.39
CA GLN A 200 14.25 -43.07 12.12
C GLN A 200 15.25 -44.12 12.64
N GLN A 201 16.53 -43.92 12.34
CA GLN A 201 17.62 -44.38 13.18
C GLN A 201 18.54 -43.20 13.51
N LEU A 202 18.55 -42.81 14.78
CA LEU A 202 19.66 -42.08 15.39
C LEU A 202 20.90 -42.98 15.37
N THR A 203 22.06 -42.42 15.01
CA THR A 203 23.32 -42.53 15.77
C THR A 203 24.44 -41.76 15.07
N GLY A 204 25.33 -41.15 15.86
CA GLY A 204 26.67 -40.76 15.41
C GLY A 204 26.96 -39.27 15.49
N GLY A 205 27.38 -38.81 16.67
CA GLY A 205 27.82 -37.45 16.89
C GLY A 205 29.08 -37.09 16.10
N LYS A 206 29.08 -35.87 15.55
CA LYS A 206 30.29 -35.08 15.30
C LYS A 206 30.03 -33.67 15.80
N LYS A 207 30.78 -33.28 16.84
CA LYS A 207 30.87 -31.89 17.31
C LYS A 207 31.39 -31.04 16.15
N ALA A 208 30.52 -30.20 15.57
CA ALA A 208 30.96 -29.11 14.73
C ALA A 208 31.61 -28.04 15.63
N ALA A 209 32.86 -27.71 15.33
CA ALA A 209 33.60 -26.67 16.00
C ALA A 209 32.88 -25.32 15.86
N ALA A 210 32.85 -24.54 16.93
CA ALA A 210 32.35 -23.17 16.92
C ALA A 210 33.18 -22.33 15.93
N PRO A 211 32.56 -21.62 14.97
CA PRO A 211 33.30 -20.73 14.09
C PRO A 211 33.79 -19.54 14.91
N SER A 212 35.12 -19.36 14.92
CA SER A 212 35.76 -18.14 15.40
C SER A 212 35.18 -16.94 14.64
N GLY A 213 34.84 -15.88 15.39
CA GLY A 213 34.10 -14.72 14.91
C GLY A 213 34.76 -14.03 13.73
N SER A 214 34.24 -14.28 12.53
CA SER A 214 34.48 -13.46 11.35
C SER A 214 33.72 -12.15 11.49
N ALA A 215 34.37 -11.02 11.16
CA ALA A 215 33.73 -9.70 11.13
C ALA A 215 32.54 -9.61 10.15
N PHE A 216 32.35 -10.62 9.30
CA PHE A 216 31.31 -10.69 8.27
C PHE A 216 30.10 -11.57 8.64
N THR A 217 30.15 -12.32 9.74
CA THR A 217 28.99 -13.07 10.26
C THR A 217 27.74 -12.19 10.45
N PRO A 218 27.81 -10.95 11.00
CA PRO A 218 26.63 -10.11 11.12
C PRO A 218 26.05 -9.65 9.77
N LEU A 219 26.88 -9.47 8.74
CA LEU A 219 26.43 -9.07 7.41
C LEU A 219 25.70 -10.23 6.69
N TYR A 220 26.21 -11.45 6.82
CA TYR A 220 25.54 -12.63 6.26
C TYR A 220 24.20 -12.90 6.92
N LEU A 221 24.10 -12.71 8.24
CA LEU A 221 22.82 -12.82 8.96
C LEU A 221 21.84 -11.72 8.56
N TYR A 222 22.33 -10.50 8.28
CA TYR A 222 21.48 -9.42 7.77
C TYR A 222 20.94 -9.75 6.37
N ILE A 223 21.80 -10.16 5.43
CA ILE A 223 21.37 -10.52 4.08
C ILE A 223 20.39 -11.70 4.12
N ALA A 224 20.66 -12.72 4.93
CA ALA A 224 19.73 -13.83 5.11
C ALA A 224 18.39 -13.34 5.68
N PHE A 225 18.40 -12.48 6.69
CA PHE A 225 17.17 -11.92 7.27
C PHE A 225 16.37 -11.07 6.27
N VAL A 226 17.05 -10.23 5.48
CA VAL A 226 16.42 -9.42 4.41
C VAL A 226 15.84 -10.34 3.34
N VAL A 227 16.60 -11.29 2.80
CA VAL A 227 16.10 -12.19 1.75
C VAL A 227 14.94 -13.04 2.25
N THR A 228 15.00 -13.55 3.50
CA THR A 228 13.90 -14.35 4.06
C THR A 228 12.68 -13.49 4.39
N GLY A 229 12.89 -12.26 4.90
CA GLY A 229 11.81 -11.32 5.22
C GLY A 229 11.08 -10.81 3.98
N TRP A 230 11.83 -10.45 2.93
CA TRP A 230 11.27 -10.08 1.63
C TRP A 230 10.59 -11.27 0.95
N GLY A 231 11.15 -12.47 1.04
CA GLY A 231 10.51 -13.70 0.55
C GLY A 231 9.20 -14.03 1.26
N LEU A 232 9.08 -13.69 2.56
CA LEU A 232 7.84 -13.84 3.32
C LEU A 232 6.80 -12.77 2.93
N ILE A 233 7.21 -11.53 2.65
CA ILE A 233 6.31 -10.47 2.16
C ILE A 233 5.70 -10.86 0.81
N TYR A 234 6.53 -11.32 -0.12
CA TYR A 234 6.07 -11.69 -1.46
C TYR A 234 5.12 -12.90 -1.49
N VAL A 235 5.10 -13.71 -0.43
CA VAL A 235 4.29 -14.94 -0.37
C VAL A 235 3.05 -14.79 0.51
N PHE A 236 3.03 -13.86 1.47
CA PHE A 236 1.99 -13.80 2.50
C PHE A 236 1.21 -12.48 2.60
N ASP A 237 1.50 -11.48 1.76
CA ASP A 237 0.87 -10.15 1.75
C ASP A 237 0.35 -9.69 3.13
N PRO A 238 1.26 -9.46 4.10
CA PRO A 238 0.87 -9.26 5.48
C PRO A 238 0.23 -7.88 5.67
N PRO A 239 -0.72 -7.72 6.62
CA PRO A 239 -1.42 -6.45 6.85
C PRO A 239 -0.45 -5.29 7.07
N ARG A 240 -0.79 -4.09 6.55
CA ARG A 240 0.09 -2.89 6.44
C ARG A 240 0.99 -2.61 7.64
N HIS A 241 0.53 -2.87 8.87
CA HIS A 241 1.31 -2.67 10.10
C HIS A 241 2.55 -3.58 10.22
N VAL A 242 2.53 -4.76 9.61
CA VAL A 242 3.67 -5.68 9.57
C VAL A 242 4.77 -5.11 8.67
N TYR A 243 4.41 -4.40 7.61
CA TYR A 243 5.35 -3.75 6.70
C TYR A 243 6.15 -2.67 7.42
N THR A 244 5.47 -1.77 8.13
CA THR A 244 6.11 -0.69 8.91
C THR A 244 7.03 -1.24 10.00
N VAL A 245 6.59 -2.26 10.74
CA VAL A 245 7.41 -2.91 11.77
C VAL A 245 8.64 -3.59 11.16
N MET A 246 8.48 -4.27 10.02
CA MET A 246 9.59 -4.94 9.36
C MET A 246 10.62 -3.95 8.81
N VAL A 247 10.17 -2.86 8.17
CA VAL A 247 11.06 -1.78 7.69
C VAL A 247 11.81 -1.16 8.86
N MET A 248 11.14 -0.84 9.97
CA MET A 248 11.80 -0.35 11.19
C MET A 248 12.85 -1.34 11.72
N CYS A 249 12.51 -2.63 11.81
CA CYS A 249 13.45 -3.66 12.26
C CYS A 249 14.67 -3.79 11.31
N CYS A 250 14.46 -3.74 10.00
CA CYS A 250 15.53 -3.79 9.00
C CYS A 250 16.45 -2.58 9.09
N VAL A 251 15.90 -1.37 9.27
CA VAL A 251 16.67 -0.13 9.43
C VAL A 251 17.47 -0.14 10.73
N GLN A 252 16.84 -0.46 11.87
CA GLN A 252 17.53 -0.53 13.17
C GLN A 252 18.64 -1.60 13.18
N PHE A 253 18.39 -2.76 12.57
CA PHE A 253 19.40 -3.81 12.47
C PHE A 253 20.54 -3.44 11.51
N GLY A 254 20.24 -2.75 10.40
CA GLY A 254 21.24 -2.19 9.49
C GLY A 254 22.15 -1.18 10.21
N LEU A 255 21.58 -0.26 10.99
CA LEU A 255 22.33 0.71 11.78
C LEU A 255 23.22 0.06 12.84
N MET A 256 22.71 -0.95 13.55
CA MET A 256 23.49 -1.68 14.57
C MET A 256 24.65 -2.49 13.96
N THR A 257 24.44 -3.10 12.79
CA THR A 257 25.47 -3.88 12.11
C THR A 257 26.53 -2.99 11.45
N CYS A 258 26.13 -1.92 10.76
CA CYS A 258 27.07 -0.94 10.21
C CYS A 258 27.90 -0.25 11.31
N GLY A 259 27.28 0.11 12.45
CA GLY A 259 27.99 0.69 13.59
C GLY A 259 29.06 -0.24 14.18
N LYS A 260 28.78 -1.54 14.28
CA LYS A 260 29.74 -2.56 14.74
C LYS A 260 30.87 -2.81 13.72
N VAL A 261 30.56 -2.86 12.42
CA VAL A 261 31.56 -3.01 11.36
C VAL A 261 32.48 -1.79 11.30
N TRP A 262 31.93 -0.57 11.33
CA TRP A 262 32.71 0.67 11.38
C TRP A 262 33.62 0.71 12.61
N SER A 263 33.08 0.40 13.79
CA SER A 263 33.85 0.38 15.04
C SER A 263 34.94 -0.70 15.06
N GLY A 264 34.75 -1.80 14.32
CA GLY A 264 35.75 -2.83 14.10
C GLY A 264 36.86 -2.38 13.14
N MET A 265 36.50 -1.69 12.06
CA MET A 265 37.47 -1.14 11.10
C MET A 265 38.32 -0.02 11.70
N LYS A 266 37.72 0.90 12.47
CA LYS A 266 38.46 1.95 13.19
C LYS A 266 39.49 1.39 14.17
N ARG A 267 39.15 0.30 14.89
CA ARG A 267 40.08 -0.36 15.83
C ARG A 267 41.27 -1.04 15.16
N LYS A 268 41.13 -1.44 13.90
CA LYS A 268 42.26 -1.96 13.11
C LYS A 268 43.17 -0.85 12.59
N ALA A 269 42.59 0.28 12.17
CA ALA A 269 43.34 1.44 11.67
C ALA A 269 44.17 2.19 12.73
N THR A 270 43.91 1.99 14.03
CA THR A 270 44.66 2.61 15.13
C THR A 270 45.71 1.69 15.76
N ASN A 271 45.81 0.44 15.31
CA ASN A 271 46.77 -0.57 15.80
C ASN A 271 47.85 -0.92 14.74
N GLU A 272 47.92 -0.15 13.65
CA GLU A 272 49.05 -0.05 12.72
C GLU A 272 49.74 1.29 12.92
#